data_AF-A0A177EGD4-F1
#
_entry.id   AF-A0A177EGD4-F1
#
_cell.length_a   1.000
_cell.length_b   1.000
_cell.length_c   1.000
_cell.angle_alpha   90.00
_cell.angle_beta   90.00
_cell.angle_gamma   90.00
#
_symmetry.space_group_name_H-M   'P 1'
#
loop_
_entity.id
_entity.type
_entity.pdbx_description
1 polymer ?
#
loop_
_entity_poly.entity_id
_entity_poly.type
_entity_poly.pdbx_seq_one_letter_code
_entity_poly.pdbx_strand_id
1 'polypeptide(L)'
;MGIGQEIMAELMNDEGYFLKLDRNSEEIAKIEEELRTGTLPSIFKLHSHKSVIAPHSAEDYLELLLVIDIKQAQVKVLKEIVERVMSYPLAYYQVKKRVTELLREKSMEYIRKHKKLEISLFKAHVMIMSRCSKAYFSGMIKPLCDEGMSNNIALILSRVIMKCTCEKGHMEDMLRNIMVLERTHSVYILITAILIKGIRFSQDIIDDVHQYILDELQNTSTRYLAWNKVVLVFIRNYKNQVDTSLLIDIYREPTSPIEIEILKELNNEKTE
;
A
#
# COMPACT_ATOMS: atom_id res chain seq x y z
N MET A 1 44.24 -21.07 6.23
CA MET A 1 44.48 -19.81 6.96
C MET A 1 43.38 -19.68 7.99
N GLY A 2 43.71 -19.38 9.24
CA GLY A 2 42.70 -19.18 10.27
C GLY A 2 41.97 -17.86 10.05
N ILE A 3 40.69 -17.78 10.38
CA ILE A 3 39.84 -16.56 10.29
C ILE A 3 40.56 -15.34 10.91
N GLY A 4 41.36 -15.54 11.96
CA GLY A 4 42.17 -14.49 12.58
C GLY A 4 43.33 -13.95 11.71
N GLN A 5 43.87 -14.70 10.75
CA GLN A 5 44.90 -14.23 9.83
C GLN A 5 44.30 -13.44 8.65
N GLU A 6 43.07 -13.76 8.21
CA GLU A 6 42.35 -12.99 7.19
C GLU A 6 41.89 -11.63 7.73
N ILE A 7 41.35 -11.59 8.95
CA ILE A 7 40.97 -10.33 9.62
C ILE A 7 42.20 -9.43 9.84
N MET A 8 43.32 -10.01 10.28
CA MET A 8 44.56 -9.25 10.46
C MET A 8 45.18 -8.80 9.12
N ALA A 9 45.01 -9.57 8.03
CA ALA A 9 45.46 -9.17 6.71
C ALA A 9 44.59 -8.04 6.11
N GLU A 10 43.28 -8.03 6.36
CA GLU A 10 42.40 -6.91 5.96
C GLU A 10 42.67 -5.64 6.79
N LEU A 11 42.86 -5.78 8.11
CA LEU A 11 43.22 -4.67 8.99
C LEU A 11 44.63 -4.11 8.70
N MET A 12 45.60 -4.94 8.30
CA MET A 12 46.92 -4.45 7.90
C MET A 12 46.96 -3.86 6.48
N ASN A 13 45.86 -3.96 5.73
CA ASN A 13 45.69 -3.34 4.42
C ASN A 13 44.93 -1.99 4.55
N ASP A 14 45.15 -1.29 5.68
CA ASP A 14 44.47 -0.08 6.12
C ASP A 14 44.32 0.95 4.99
N GLU A 15 45.37 1.25 4.22
CA GLU A 15 45.29 2.21 3.10
C GLU A 15 44.23 1.81 2.05
N GLY A 16 44.15 0.53 1.70
CA GLY A 16 43.17 0.01 0.74
C GLY A 16 41.74 0.03 1.30
N TYR A 17 41.59 -0.23 2.60
CA TYR A 17 40.31 -0.15 3.29
C TYR A 17 39.78 1.29 3.36
N PHE A 18 40.62 2.25 3.78
CA PHE A 18 40.27 3.68 3.81
C PHE A 18 39.95 4.22 2.41
N LEU A 19 40.74 3.90 1.39
CA LEU A 19 40.45 4.30 0.00
C LEU A 19 39.11 3.75 -0.50
N LYS A 20 38.74 2.52 -0.11
CA LYS A 20 37.45 1.93 -0.45
C LYS A 20 36.29 2.65 0.26
N LEU A 21 36.47 3.01 1.54
CA LEU A 21 35.50 3.79 2.31
C LEU A 21 35.31 5.20 1.73
N ASP A 22 36.39 5.88 1.39
CA ASP A 22 36.36 7.22 0.79
C ASP A 22 35.62 7.19 -0.54
N ARG A 23 35.97 6.26 -1.43
CA ARG A 23 35.28 6.08 -2.72
C ARG A 23 33.79 5.78 -2.55
N ASN A 24 33.42 4.93 -1.59
CA ASN A 24 32.02 4.63 -1.32
C ASN A 24 31.27 5.87 -0.79
N SER A 25 31.92 6.67 0.05
CA SER A 25 31.36 7.89 0.62
C SER A 25 31.13 8.96 -0.46
N GLU A 26 32.07 9.13 -1.39
CA GLU A 26 31.94 10.03 -2.54
C GLU A 26 30.77 9.61 -3.44
N GLU A 27 30.62 8.32 -3.71
CA GLU A 27 29.53 7.80 -4.55
C GLU A 27 28.16 7.95 -3.87
N ILE A 28 28.08 7.76 -2.54
CA ILE A 28 26.86 8.06 -1.77
C ILE A 28 26.50 9.54 -1.90
N ALA A 29 27.46 10.45 -1.67
CA ALA A 29 27.23 11.89 -1.76
C ALA A 29 26.75 12.31 -3.16
N LYS A 30 27.30 11.70 -4.21
CA LYS A 30 26.86 11.89 -5.59
C LYS A 30 25.42 11.40 -5.81
N ILE A 31 25.06 10.22 -5.29
CA ILE A 31 23.70 9.70 -5.40
C ILE A 31 22.71 10.62 -4.69
N GLU A 32 23.04 11.11 -3.50
CA GLU A 32 22.20 12.07 -2.78
C GLU A 32 22.01 13.37 -3.57
N GLU A 33 23.07 13.86 -4.22
CA GLU A 33 22.98 15.03 -5.08
C GLU A 33 22.12 14.78 -6.32
N GLU A 34 22.24 13.61 -6.96
CA GLU A 34 21.36 13.20 -8.07
C GLU A 34 19.88 13.19 -7.62
N LEU A 35 19.58 12.62 -6.45
CA LEU A 35 18.23 12.61 -5.87
C LEU A 35 17.68 14.03 -5.67
N ARG A 36 18.50 14.96 -5.13
CA ARG A 36 18.12 16.36 -4.89
C ARG A 36 17.95 17.16 -6.18
N THR A 37 18.85 16.99 -7.14
CA THR A 37 18.86 17.73 -8.40
C THR A 37 17.84 17.24 -9.41
N GLY A 38 17.28 16.04 -9.21
CA GLY A 38 16.22 15.50 -10.05
C GLY A 38 16.69 14.47 -11.08
N THR A 39 17.89 13.89 -10.89
CA THR A 39 18.43 12.83 -11.73
C THR A 39 18.20 11.47 -11.08
N LEU A 40 17.74 10.47 -11.83
CA LEU A 40 17.56 9.11 -11.31
C LEU A 40 18.93 8.43 -11.12
N PRO A 41 19.30 8.05 -9.88
CA PRO A 41 20.59 7.41 -9.66
C PRO A 41 20.68 6.04 -10.31
N SER A 42 21.87 5.73 -10.85
CA SER A 42 22.06 4.48 -11.62
C SER A 42 21.88 3.21 -10.77
N ILE A 43 22.02 3.30 -9.45
CA ILE A 43 21.80 2.21 -8.49
C ILE A 43 20.35 1.68 -8.47
N PHE A 44 19.38 2.46 -8.97
CA PHE A 44 17.99 2.03 -9.14
C PHE A 44 17.75 1.29 -10.46
N LYS A 45 18.82 0.97 -11.21
CA LYS A 45 18.78 -0.04 -12.25
C LYS A 45 19.36 -1.34 -11.68
N LEU A 46 18.55 -2.39 -11.67
CA LEU A 46 18.98 -3.72 -11.27
C LEU A 46 20.23 -4.12 -12.08
N HIS A 47 21.26 -4.64 -11.39
CA HIS A 47 22.56 -4.98 -11.98
C HIS A 47 23.24 -3.83 -12.76
N SER A 48 23.12 -2.60 -12.26
CA SER A 48 23.89 -1.48 -12.81
C SER A 48 25.39 -1.73 -12.66
N HIS A 49 26.14 -1.65 -13.75
CA HIS A 49 27.61 -1.64 -13.71
C HIS A 49 28.18 -0.21 -13.63
N LYS A 50 27.32 0.80 -13.52
CA LYS A 50 27.72 2.22 -13.55
C LYS A 50 28.09 2.79 -12.19
N SER A 51 27.84 2.05 -11.11
CA SER A 51 28.15 2.46 -9.74
C SER A 51 28.88 1.33 -9.04
N VAL A 52 29.94 1.68 -8.30
CA VAL A 52 30.74 0.72 -7.52
C VAL A 52 29.99 0.20 -6.29
N ILE A 53 28.92 0.88 -5.87
CA ILE A 53 28.04 0.47 -4.78
C ILE A 53 26.70 -0.08 -5.29
N ALA A 54 26.61 -0.41 -6.58
CA ALA A 54 25.39 -0.97 -7.14
C ALA A 54 25.04 -2.30 -6.45
N PRO A 55 23.81 -2.46 -5.95
CA PRO A 55 23.43 -3.65 -5.19
C PRO A 55 23.35 -4.89 -6.10
N HIS A 56 23.95 -6.00 -5.67
CA HIS A 56 23.97 -7.26 -6.41
C HIS A 56 22.91 -8.24 -5.90
N SER A 57 22.53 -8.13 -4.63
CA SER A 57 21.47 -8.91 -3.99
C SER A 57 20.32 -8.02 -3.51
N ALA A 58 19.24 -8.64 -3.01
CA ALA A 58 18.17 -7.90 -2.32
C ALA A 58 18.64 -7.37 -0.96
N GLU A 59 19.60 -8.04 -0.32
CA GLU A 59 20.15 -7.70 0.99
C GLU A 59 21.04 -6.45 0.88
N ASP A 60 21.97 -6.43 -0.08
CA ASP A 60 22.80 -5.26 -0.40
C ASP A 60 21.93 -4.02 -0.70
N TYR A 61 20.80 -4.25 -1.38
CA TYR A 61 19.87 -3.18 -1.72
C TYR A 61 19.23 -2.58 -0.46
N LEU A 62 18.88 -3.42 0.51
CA LEU A 62 18.32 -2.96 1.78
C LEU A 62 19.34 -2.17 2.57
N GLU A 63 20.58 -2.67 2.66
CA GLU A 63 21.68 -1.95 3.30
C GLU A 63 21.89 -0.57 2.68
N LEU A 64 21.89 -0.50 1.34
CA LEU A 64 22.00 0.77 0.62
C LEU A 64 20.84 1.73 0.94
N LEU A 65 19.61 1.22 1.06
CA LEU A 65 18.43 2.01 1.45
C LEU A 65 18.39 2.41 2.95
N LEU A 66 19.29 1.87 3.78
CA LEU A 66 19.50 2.34 5.15
C LEU A 66 20.43 3.56 5.18
N VAL A 67 21.35 3.65 4.22
CA VAL A 67 22.35 4.72 4.15
C VAL A 67 21.85 5.90 3.31
N ILE A 68 21.12 5.63 2.22
CA ILE A 68 20.63 6.66 1.30
C ILE A 68 19.19 7.05 1.65
N ASP A 69 18.97 8.31 2.00
CA ASP A 69 17.61 8.83 2.21
C ASP A 69 16.95 9.22 0.88
N ILE A 70 16.22 8.29 0.26
CA ILE A 70 15.48 8.57 -0.97
C ILE A 70 14.30 9.54 -0.78
N LYS A 71 13.91 9.88 0.47
CA LYS A 71 12.84 10.85 0.73
C LYS A 71 13.28 12.28 0.41
N GLN A 72 14.58 12.54 0.38
CA GLN A 72 15.13 13.82 -0.08
C GLN A 72 14.96 14.03 -1.59
N ALA A 73 14.65 12.97 -2.33
CA ALA A 73 14.52 13.02 -3.77
C ALA A 73 13.40 13.96 -4.21
N GLN A 74 13.60 14.57 -5.38
CA GLN A 74 12.49 15.21 -6.08
C GLN A 74 11.38 14.19 -6.33
N VAL A 75 10.14 14.65 -6.20
CA VAL A 75 8.95 13.80 -6.25
C VAL A 75 8.83 13.02 -7.58
N LYS A 76 9.30 13.60 -8.69
CA LYS A 76 9.37 12.92 -9.99
C LYS A 76 10.38 11.75 -9.97
N VAL A 77 11.55 11.96 -9.37
CA VAL A 77 12.58 10.92 -9.22
C VAL A 77 12.10 9.81 -8.29
N LEU A 78 11.44 10.16 -7.18
CA LEU A 78 10.88 9.15 -6.27
C LEU A 78 9.85 8.25 -6.97
N LYS A 79 9.01 8.84 -7.83
CA LYS A 79 8.11 8.05 -8.70
C LYS A 79 8.89 7.13 -9.63
N GLU A 80 9.96 7.59 -10.25
CA GLU A 80 10.79 6.77 -11.14
C GLU A 80 11.50 5.63 -10.39
N ILE A 81 11.98 5.88 -9.16
CA ILE A 81 12.52 4.85 -8.26
C ILE A 81 11.47 3.77 -8.01
N VAL A 82 10.25 4.18 -7.64
CA VAL A 82 9.13 3.25 -7.44
C VAL A 82 8.84 2.45 -8.71
N GLU A 83 8.86 3.09 -9.88
CA GLU A 83 8.68 2.44 -11.18
C GLU A 83 9.69 1.32 -11.43
N ARG A 84 10.97 1.57 -11.11
CA ARG A 84 12.02 0.56 -11.24
C ARG A 84 11.85 -0.55 -10.23
N VAL A 85 11.78 -0.20 -8.94
CA VAL A 85 11.76 -1.17 -7.83
C VAL A 85 10.54 -2.08 -7.90
N MET A 86 9.38 -1.56 -8.28
CA MET A 86 8.18 -2.40 -8.43
C MET A 86 8.30 -3.40 -9.59
N SER A 87 9.16 -3.13 -10.58
CA SER A 87 9.47 -4.03 -11.70
C SER A 87 10.48 -5.14 -11.35
N TYR A 88 11.09 -5.09 -10.16
CA TYR A 88 12.09 -6.09 -9.76
C TYR A 88 11.46 -7.48 -9.51
N PRO A 89 12.26 -8.57 -9.53
CA PRO A 89 11.77 -9.91 -9.22
C PRO A 89 11.12 -10.04 -7.83
N LEU A 90 10.34 -11.09 -7.63
CA LEU A 90 9.63 -11.35 -6.35
C LEU A 90 10.58 -11.46 -5.15
N ALA A 91 11.80 -11.97 -5.35
CA ALA A 91 12.83 -12.06 -4.30
C ALA A 91 13.18 -10.70 -3.67
N TYR A 92 12.92 -9.59 -4.37
CA TYR A 92 13.15 -8.22 -3.88
C TYR A 92 11.95 -7.67 -3.09
N TYR A 93 11.05 -8.52 -2.58
CA TYR A 93 9.87 -8.07 -1.84
C TYR A 93 10.20 -7.12 -0.68
N GLN A 94 11.25 -7.40 0.10
CA GLN A 94 11.64 -6.54 1.21
C GLN A 94 12.07 -5.14 0.72
N VAL A 95 12.76 -5.06 -0.42
CA VAL A 95 13.13 -3.79 -1.06
C VAL A 95 11.88 -3.04 -1.51
N LYS A 96 10.92 -3.72 -2.15
CA LYS A 96 9.63 -3.14 -2.56
C LYS A 96 8.87 -2.58 -1.35
N LYS A 97 8.82 -3.34 -0.25
CA LYS A 97 8.20 -2.92 1.00
C LYS A 97 8.91 -1.68 1.57
N ARG A 98 10.25 -1.70 1.67
CA ARG A 98 11.04 -0.57 2.20
C ARG A 98 10.83 0.72 1.39
N VAL A 99 10.85 0.64 0.06
CA VAL A 99 10.56 1.79 -0.80
C VAL A 99 9.12 2.29 -0.63
N THR A 100 8.17 1.38 -0.37
CA THR A 100 6.78 1.76 -0.06
C THR A 100 6.67 2.51 1.27
N GLU A 101 7.40 2.09 2.30
CA GLU A 101 7.46 2.77 3.60
C GLU A 101 8.07 4.18 3.46
N LEU A 102 9.15 4.31 2.70
CA LEU A 102 9.79 5.61 2.43
C LEU A 102 8.87 6.53 1.62
N LEU A 103 8.13 5.99 0.65
CA LEU A 103 7.09 6.74 -0.07
C LEU A 103 5.97 7.19 0.89
N ARG A 104 5.52 6.33 1.82
CA ARG A 104 4.51 6.69 2.82
C ARG A 104 4.94 7.91 3.61
N GLU A 105 6.16 7.89 4.15
CA GLU A 105 6.69 9.00 4.94
C GLU A 105 6.66 10.31 4.15
N LYS A 106 7.20 10.30 2.92
CA LYS A 106 7.19 11.47 2.03
C LYS A 106 5.76 11.95 1.71
N SER A 107 4.86 11.03 1.41
CA SER A 107 3.46 11.34 1.12
C SER A 107 2.73 11.95 2.32
N MET A 108 3.02 11.49 3.54
CA MET A 108 2.43 12.07 4.74
C MET A 108 2.93 13.49 5.00
N GLU A 109 4.19 13.82 4.70
CA GLU A 109 4.67 15.21 4.74
C GLU A 109 3.84 16.12 3.81
N TYR A 110 3.63 15.67 2.56
CA TYR A 110 2.83 16.42 1.58
C TYR A 110 1.38 16.58 2.00
N ILE A 111 0.74 15.52 2.49
CA ILE A 111 -0.66 15.56 2.93
C ILE A 111 -0.81 16.46 4.16
N ARG A 112 0.12 16.41 5.13
CA ARG A 112 0.05 17.27 6.32
C ARG A 112 0.16 18.75 5.93
N LYS A 113 1.11 19.08 5.05
CA LYS A 113 1.42 20.45 4.60
C LYS A 113 0.38 21.03 3.65
N HIS A 114 -0.11 20.23 2.70
CA HIS A 114 -0.94 20.71 1.59
C HIS A 114 -2.38 20.19 1.60
N LYS A 115 -2.73 19.29 2.54
CA LYS A 115 -4.02 18.56 2.61
C LYS A 115 -4.37 17.76 1.34
N LYS A 116 -3.43 17.64 0.41
CA LYS A 116 -3.55 16.91 -0.86
C LYS A 116 -2.23 16.18 -1.15
N LEU A 117 -2.33 15.10 -1.92
CA LEU A 117 -1.18 14.37 -2.41
C LEU A 117 -0.72 14.96 -3.76
N GLU A 118 0.59 15.09 -3.95
CA GLU A 118 1.16 15.52 -5.23
C GLU A 118 0.91 14.45 -6.32
N ILE A 119 0.76 14.86 -7.58
CA ILE A 119 0.29 13.99 -8.67
C ILE A 119 1.24 12.82 -9.01
N SER A 120 2.55 13.05 -8.98
CA SER A 120 3.57 12.02 -9.19
C SER A 120 3.64 11.05 -8.01
N LEU A 121 3.49 11.53 -6.76
CA LEU A 121 3.30 10.64 -5.61
C LEU A 121 2.02 9.79 -5.79
N PHE A 122 0.90 10.40 -6.15
CA PHE A 122 -0.34 9.65 -6.42
C PHE A 122 -0.14 8.55 -7.48
N LYS A 123 0.57 8.85 -8.57
CA LYS A 123 0.93 7.86 -9.60
C LYS A 123 1.82 6.74 -9.04
N ALA A 124 2.79 7.08 -8.20
CA ALA A 124 3.64 6.09 -7.53
C ALA A 124 2.80 5.16 -6.64
N HIS A 125 1.89 5.70 -5.83
CA HIS A 125 0.95 4.92 -5.02
C HIS A 125 0.09 3.96 -5.87
N VAL A 126 -0.49 4.45 -6.98
CA VAL A 126 -1.26 3.63 -7.92
C VAL A 126 -0.42 2.49 -8.47
N MET A 127 0.86 2.75 -8.78
CA MET A 127 1.75 1.72 -9.30
C MET A 127 2.08 0.62 -8.30
N ILE A 128 2.40 0.99 -7.06
CA ILE A 128 2.69 0.00 -6.01
C ILE A 128 1.44 -0.84 -5.75
N MET A 129 0.28 -0.20 -5.61
CA MET A 129 -0.99 -0.90 -5.42
C MET A 129 -1.27 -1.87 -6.58
N SER A 130 -0.97 -1.48 -7.82
CA SER A 130 -1.17 -2.30 -9.02
C SER A 130 -0.22 -3.51 -9.10
N ARG A 131 1.05 -3.32 -8.74
CA ARG A 131 2.13 -4.32 -8.98
C ARG A 131 2.53 -5.14 -7.77
N CYS A 132 2.29 -4.64 -6.56
CA CYS A 132 2.70 -5.30 -5.33
C CYS A 132 1.77 -4.87 -4.18
N SER A 133 0.50 -5.25 -4.28
CA SER A 133 -0.54 -4.92 -3.28
C SER A 133 -0.13 -5.33 -1.86
N LYS A 134 0.57 -6.47 -1.68
CA LYS A 134 1.11 -6.91 -0.38
C LYS A 134 2.09 -5.92 0.24
N ALA A 135 2.98 -5.32 -0.56
CA ALA A 135 3.89 -4.26 -0.09
C ALA A 135 3.11 -2.99 0.23
N TYR A 136 2.09 -2.65 -0.57
CA TYR A 136 1.21 -1.53 -0.28
C TYR A 136 0.44 -1.71 1.03
N PHE A 137 -0.14 -2.88 1.27
CA PHE A 137 -0.84 -3.15 2.52
C PHE A 137 0.10 -3.00 3.73
N SER A 138 1.21 -3.75 3.73
CA SER A 138 2.12 -3.82 4.88
C SER A 138 2.98 -2.56 5.10
N GLY A 139 3.33 -1.83 4.04
CA GLY A 139 4.18 -0.62 4.11
C GLY A 139 3.40 0.70 4.08
N MET A 140 2.12 0.69 3.69
CA MET A 140 1.26 1.88 3.59
C MET A 140 0.02 1.78 4.47
N ILE A 141 -0.91 0.86 4.15
CA ILE A 141 -2.26 0.84 4.75
C ILE A 141 -2.21 0.44 6.23
N LYS A 142 -1.57 -0.69 6.55
CA LYS A 142 -1.53 -1.21 7.91
C LYS A 142 -0.87 -0.21 8.87
N PRO A 143 0.34 0.32 8.59
CA PRO A 143 0.97 1.30 9.48
C PRO A 143 0.10 2.55 9.70
N LEU A 144 -0.56 3.06 8.64
CA LEU A 144 -1.46 4.21 8.79
C LEU A 144 -2.66 3.89 9.68
N CYS A 145 -3.23 2.68 9.57
CA CYS A 145 -4.34 2.26 10.43
C CYS A 145 -3.89 2.13 11.88
N ASP A 146 -2.75 1.47 12.12
CA ASP A 146 -2.14 1.33 13.46
C ASP A 146 -1.84 2.72 14.09
N GLU A 147 -1.48 3.72 13.27
CA GLU A 147 -1.21 5.11 13.68
C GLU A 147 -2.48 5.99 13.81
N GLY A 148 -3.69 5.44 13.62
CA GLY A 148 -4.94 6.21 13.67
C GLY A 148 -5.23 7.01 12.40
N MET A 149 -5.29 6.32 11.25
CA MET A 149 -5.52 6.92 9.93
C MET A 149 -6.74 7.85 9.91
N SER A 150 -6.53 9.11 9.52
CA SER A 150 -7.62 10.08 9.33
C SER A 150 -8.47 9.79 8.10
N ASN A 151 -9.74 10.22 8.12
CA ASN A 151 -10.67 10.12 6.99
C ASN A 151 -10.13 10.78 5.71
N ASN A 152 -9.39 11.90 5.81
CA ASN A 152 -8.80 12.55 4.64
C ASN A 152 -7.76 11.66 3.95
N ILE A 153 -6.92 10.98 4.74
CA ILE A 153 -5.94 10.04 4.21
C ILE A 153 -6.66 8.84 3.59
N ALA A 154 -7.66 8.28 4.26
CA ALA A 154 -8.46 7.18 3.73
C ALA A 154 -9.13 7.53 2.39
N LEU A 155 -9.64 8.77 2.22
CA LEU A 155 -10.21 9.26 0.96
C LEU A 155 -9.17 9.42 -0.15
N ILE A 156 -7.93 9.76 0.16
CA ILE A 156 -6.84 9.79 -0.83
C ILE A 156 -6.49 8.36 -1.26
N LEU A 157 -6.35 7.44 -0.30
CA LEU A 157 -6.02 6.04 -0.56
C LEU A 157 -7.16 5.31 -1.29
N SER A 158 -8.43 5.62 -1.01
CA SER A 158 -9.56 5.06 -1.75
C SER A 158 -9.50 5.44 -3.23
N ARG A 159 -9.08 6.67 -3.56
CA ARG A 159 -8.86 7.08 -4.96
C ARG A 159 -7.71 6.31 -5.62
N VAL A 160 -6.67 5.96 -4.87
CA VAL A 160 -5.60 5.08 -5.36
C VAL A 160 -6.16 3.69 -5.68
N ILE A 161 -6.93 3.08 -4.77
CA ILE A 161 -7.58 1.78 -4.96
C ILE A 161 -8.53 1.81 -6.17
N MET A 162 -9.31 2.87 -6.31
CA MET A 162 -10.20 3.02 -7.46
C MET A 162 -9.45 3.10 -8.79
N LYS A 163 -8.26 3.73 -8.81
CA LYS A 163 -7.45 3.93 -10.02
C LYS A 163 -6.48 2.81 -10.34
N CYS A 164 -6.14 1.94 -9.40
CA CYS A 164 -5.22 0.85 -9.65
C CYS A 164 -5.84 -0.22 -10.57
N THR A 165 -4.97 -0.88 -11.33
CA THR A 165 -5.30 -2.06 -12.12
C THR A 165 -4.63 -3.24 -11.45
N CYS A 166 -5.42 -4.13 -10.85
CA CYS A 166 -4.94 -5.28 -10.09
C CYS A 166 -5.67 -6.53 -10.56
N GLU A 167 -4.98 -7.66 -10.54
CA GLU A 167 -5.60 -8.97 -10.69
C GLU A 167 -6.59 -9.23 -9.54
N LYS A 168 -7.61 -10.06 -9.82
CA LYS A 168 -8.66 -10.41 -8.85
C LYS A 168 -8.08 -10.89 -7.52
N GLY A 169 -7.15 -11.85 -7.56
CA GLY A 169 -6.56 -12.44 -6.34
C GLY A 169 -5.89 -11.41 -5.44
N HIS A 170 -5.16 -10.44 -6.01
CA HIS A 170 -4.54 -9.36 -5.24
C HIS A 170 -5.56 -8.47 -4.52
N MET A 171 -6.74 -8.28 -5.11
CA MET A 171 -7.82 -7.48 -4.50
C MET A 171 -8.57 -8.27 -3.43
N GLU A 172 -8.74 -9.58 -3.62
CA GLU A 172 -9.28 -10.50 -2.61
C GLU A 172 -8.39 -10.55 -1.37
N ASP A 173 -7.08 -10.74 -1.57
CA ASP A 173 -6.10 -10.70 -0.48
C ASP A 173 -6.09 -9.35 0.24
N MET A 174 -6.15 -8.26 -0.51
CA MET A 174 -6.23 -6.91 0.07
C MET A 174 -7.50 -6.75 0.92
N LEU A 175 -8.64 -7.24 0.44
CA LEU A 175 -9.91 -7.15 1.16
C LEU A 175 -9.87 -7.95 2.46
N ARG A 176 -9.42 -9.22 2.43
CA ARG A 176 -9.21 -10.04 3.63
C ARG A 176 -8.31 -9.32 4.65
N ASN A 177 -7.17 -8.81 4.19
CA ASN A 177 -6.22 -8.12 5.05
C ASN A 177 -6.81 -6.85 5.69
N ILE A 178 -7.64 -6.09 4.97
CA ILE A 178 -8.29 -4.89 5.50
C ILE A 178 -9.42 -5.23 6.48
N MET A 179 -10.19 -6.30 6.25
CA MET A 179 -11.28 -6.72 7.15
C MET A 179 -10.80 -7.20 8.52
N VAL A 180 -9.52 -7.58 8.64
CA VAL A 180 -8.90 -7.96 9.92
C VAL A 180 -8.42 -6.74 10.73
N LEU A 181 -8.40 -5.54 10.12
CA LEU A 181 -8.01 -4.31 10.83
C LEU A 181 -9.12 -3.85 11.80
N GLU A 182 -8.75 -2.97 12.72
CA GLU A 182 -9.71 -2.32 13.61
C GLU A 182 -10.81 -1.61 12.81
N ARG A 183 -12.05 -1.88 13.20
CA ARG A 183 -13.24 -1.42 12.51
C ARG A 183 -13.45 0.07 12.74
N THR A 184 -12.91 0.88 11.83
CA THR A 184 -12.95 2.34 11.88
C THR A 184 -13.60 2.93 10.63
N HIS A 185 -14.03 4.19 10.70
CA HIS A 185 -14.57 4.93 9.55
C HIS A 185 -13.60 4.92 8.34
N SER A 186 -12.31 5.06 8.62
CA SER A 186 -11.25 5.03 7.62
C SER A 186 -11.14 3.66 6.93
N VAL A 187 -11.27 2.57 7.68
CA VAL A 187 -11.29 1.21 7.12
C VAL A 187 -12.53 0.98 6.26
N TYR A 188 -13.71 1.43 6.67
CA TYR A 188 -14.94 1.33 5.87
C TYR A 188 -14.83 2.07 4.53
N ILE A 189 -14.14 3.21 4.49
CA ILE A 189 -13.84 3.93 3.24
C ILE A 189 -12.98 3.07 2.29
N LEU A 190 -11.98 2.36 2.82
CA LEU A 190 -11.11 1.50 2.00
C LEU A 190 -11.86 0.27 1.48
N ILE A 191 -12.64 -0.40 2.34
CA ILE A 191 -13.48 -1.56 1.94
C ILE A 191 -14.45 -1.14 0.85
N THR A 192 -15.15 -0.02 1.04
CA THR A 192 -16.07 0.54 0.03
C THR A 192 -15.37 0.75 -1.30
N ALA A 193 -14.14 1.29 -1.30
CA ALA A 193 -13.36 1.51 -2.51
C ALA A 193 -13.03 0.22 -3.26
N ILE A 194 -12.80 -0.88 -2.55
CA ILE A 194 -12.56 -2.19 -3.15
C ILE A 194 -13.84 -2.73 -3.77
N LEU A 195 -14.94 -2.72 -3.02
CA LEU A 195 -16.23 -3.27 -3.46
C LEU A 195 -16.82 -2.50 -4.67
N ILE A 196 -16.65 -1.16 -4.72
CA ILE A 196 -17.14 -0.34 -5.84
C ILE A 196 -16.49 -0.73 -7.18
N LYS A 197 -15.30 -1.34 -7.17
CA LYS A 197 -14.64 -1.77 -8.43
C LYS A 197 -15.42 -2.85 -9.19
N GLY A 198 -16.45 -3.46 -8.59
CA GLY A 198 -17.33 -4.42 -9.27
C GLY A 198 -16.60 -5.68 -9.71
N ILE A 199 -15.57 -6.08 -8.95
CA ILE A 199 -14.79 -7.29 -9.23
C ILE A 199 -15.67 -8.51 -8.94
N ARG A 200 -15.63 -9.52 -9.81
CA ARG A 200 -16.29 -10.82 -9.55
C ARG A 200 -15.45 -11.62 -8.55
N PHE A 201 -15.64 -11.37 -7.26
CA PHE A 201 -14.97 -12.10 -6.19
C PHE A 201 -15.37 -13.58 -6.16
N SER A 202 -14.55 -14.42 -5.54
CA SER A 202 -14.84 -15.81 -5.19
C SER A 202 -15.92 -15.86 -4.11
N GLN A 203 -16.67 -16.97 -4.06
CA GLN A 203 -17.75 -17.14 -3.08
C GLN A 203 -17.21 -17.00 -1.65
N ASP A 204 -16.06 -17.61 -1.34
CA ASP A 204 -15.42 -17.50 -0.02
C ASP A 204 -15.20 -16.05 0.42
N ILE A 205 -14.81 -15.15 -0.49
CA ILE A 205 -14.62 -13.73 -0.18
C ILE A 205 -15.95 -13.02 0.03
N ILE A 206 -16.97 -13.38 -0.75
CA ILE A 206 -18.30 -12.82 -0.61
C ILE A 206 -18.90 -13.22 0.74
N ASP A 207 -18.73 -14.48 1.14
CA ASP A 207 -19.15 -15.02 2.43
C ASP A 207 -18.41 -14.34 3.58
N ASP A 208 -17.09 -14.14 3.47
CA ASP A 208 -16.28 -13.42 4.46
C ASP A 208 -16.76 -11.97 4.65
N VAL A 209 -17.04 -11.26 3.55
CA VAL A 209 -17.55 -9.88 3.61
C VAL A 209 -18.95 -9.86 4.20
N HIS A 210 -19.79 -10.84 3.84
CA HIS A 210 -21.13 -10.96 4.39
C HIS A 210 -21.09 -11.18 5.91
N GLN A 211 -20.28 -12.11 6.38
CA GLN A 211 -20.08 -12.38 7.80
C GLN A 211 -19.55 -11.14 8.51
N TYR A 212 -18.55 -10.46 7.93
CA TYR A 212 -18.02 -9.20 8.46
C TYR A 212 -19.11 -8.13 8.62
N ILE A 213 -20.07 -8.07 7.70
CA ILE A 213 -21.24 -7.17 7.78
C ILE A 213 -22.17 -7.57 8.93
N LEU A 214 -22.53 -8.85 9.04
CA LEU A 214 -23.42 -9.33 10.08
C LEU A 214 -22.84 -9.11 11.48
N ASP A 215 -21.56 -9.42 11.66
CA ASP A 215 -20.85 -9.23 12.93
C ASP A 215 -20.87 -7.78 13.38
N GLU A 216 -20.65 -6.83 12.48
CA GLU A 216 -20.65 -5.40 12.85
C GLU A 216 -22.05 -4.90 13.24
N LEU A 217 -23.08 -5.34 12.51
CA LEU A 217 -24.47 -4.95 12.79
C LEU A 217 -24.98 -5.52 14.12
N GLN A 218 -24.49 -6.67 14.55
CA GLN A 218 -24.82 -7.26 15.85
C GLN A 218 -24.15 -6.53 17.02
N ASN A 219 -22.94 -5.99 16.80
CA ASN A 219 -22.13 -5.39 17.86
C ASN A 219 -22.35 -3.88 18.02
N THR A 220 -22.88 -3.19 17.00
CA THR A 220 -23.01 -1.73 16.99
C THR A 220 -24.45 -1.30 16.72
N SER A 221 -25.08 -0.61 17.68
CA SER A 221 -26.44 -0.04 17.51
C SER A 221 -26.47 1.18 16.59
N THR A 222 -25.35 1.90 16.46
CA THR A 222 -25.24 3.12 15.65
C THR A 222 -24.64 2.83 14.27
N ARG A 223 -25.45 2.95 13.22
CA ARG A 223 -25.02 2.70 11.84
C ARG A 223 -24.50 3.98 11.18
N TYR A 224 -23.17 4.14 11.16
CA TYR A 224 -22.53 5.29 10.53
C TYR A 224 -22.71 5.31 9.01
N LEU A 225 -22.70 6.50 8.41
CA LEU A 225 -22.81 6.66 6.94
C LEU A 225 -21.72 5.87 6.18
N ALA A 226 -20.49 5.84 6.68
CA ALA A 226 -19.40 5.09 6.05
C ALA A 226 -19.67 3.57 6.06
N TRP A 227 -20.25 3.06 7.16
CA TRP A 227 -20.67 1.67 7.28
C TRP A 227 -21.80 1.33 6.30
N ASN A 228 -22.87 2.13 6.29
CA ASN A 228 -23.99 1.92 5.39
C ASN A 228 -23.57 1.97 3.90
N LYS A 229 -22.51 2.70 3.54
CA LYS A 229 -21.93 2.65 2.19
C LYS A 229 -21.27 1.31 1.86
N VAL A 230 -20.60 0.66 2.82
CA VAL A 230 -20.06 -0.70 2.64
C VAL A 230 -21.21 -1.65 2.33
N VAL A 231 -22.25 -1.65 3.17
CA VAL A 231 -23.41 -2.52 3.04
C VAL A 231 -24.14 -2.31 1.71
N LEU A 232 -24.43 -1.06 1.35
CA LEU A 232 -25.13 -0.74 0.10
C LEU A 232 -24.37 -1.22 -1.14
N VAL A 233 -23.05 -0.98 -1.19
CA VAL A 233 -22.23 -1.40 -2.34
C VAL A 233 -22.13 -2.92 -2.39
N PHE A 234 -22.00 -3.59 -1.24
CA PHE A 234 -21.99 -5.05 -1.17
C PHE A 234 -23.29 -5.64 -1.73
N ILE A 235 -24.45 -5.19 -1.24
CA ILE A 235 -25.76 -5.69 -1.68
C ILE A 235 -25.97 -5.47 -3.18
N ARG A 236 -25.67 -4.28 -3.69
CA ARG A 236 -25.82 -3.98 -5.13
C ARG A 236 -25.04 -4.93 -6.03
N ASN A 237 -23.89 -5.40 -5.57
CA ASN A 237 -22.98 -6.24 -6.34
C ASN A 237 -23.17 -7.74 -6.08
N TYR A 238 -23.53 -8.14 -4.86
CA TYR A 238 -23.41 -9.54 -4.41
C TYR A 238 -24.65 -10.11 -3.71
N LYS A 239 -25.76 -9.38 -3.56
CA LYS A 239 -26.95 -9.89 -2.81
C LYS A 239 -27.50 -11.23 -3.29
N ASN A 240 -27.38 -11.56 -4.57
CA ASN A 240 -27.87 -12.82 -5.13
C ASN A 240 -27.01 -14.04 -4.77
N GLN A 241 -25.88 -13.83 -4.09
CA GLN A 241 -24.91 -14.87 -3.73
C GLN A 241 -24.91 -15.17 -2.23
N VAL A 242 -25.79 -14.52 -1.45
CA VAL A 242 -25.83 -14.64 0.02
C VAL A 242 -27.27 -14.60 0.55
N ASP A 243 -27.49 -15.15 1.74
CA ASP A 243 -28.76 -14.98 2.44
C ASP A 243 -28.87 -13.57 3.01
N THR A 244 -29.87 -12.81 2.55
CA THR A 244 -30.08 -11.42 2.97
C THR A 244 -31.21 -11.23 3.98
N SER A 245 -31.82 -12.32 4.46
CA SER A 245 -33.00 -12.29 5.36
C SER A 245 -32.74 -11.47 6.63
N LEU A 246 -31.58 -11.69 7.27
CA LEU A 246 -31.19 -10.94 8.47
C LEU A 246 -30.94 -9.45 8.18
N LEU A 247 -30.39 -9.11 7.01
CA LEU A 247 -30.20 -7.71 6.61
C LEU A 247 -31.54 -7.01 6.38
N ILE A 248 -32.52 -7.69 5.79
CA ILE A 248 -33.89 -7.15 5.62
C ILE A 248 -34.49 -6.82 6.97
N ASP A 249 -34.34 -7.70 7.96
CA ASP A 249 -34.84 -7.45 9.32
C ASP A 249 -34.13 -6.28 10.00
N ILE A 250 -32.79 -6.19 9.89
CA ILE A 250 -32.00 -5.09 10.48
C ILE A 250 -32.35 -3.73 9.87
N TYR A 251 -32.60 -3.67 8.56
CA TYR A 251 -32.91 -2.44 7.84
C TYR A 251 -34.42 -2.18 7.67
N ARG A 252 -35.28 -2.99 8.30
CA ARG A 252 -36.76 -2.91 8.20
C ARG A 252 -37.30 -1.52 8.56
N GLU A 253 -36.70 -0.88 9.56
CA GLU A 253 -37.05 0.47 10.01
C GLU A 253 -35.89 1.43 9.70
N PRO A 254 -35.79 1.91 8.45
CA PRO A 254 -34.68 2.76 8.04
C PRO A 254 -34.80 4.14 8.68
N THR A 255 -33.70 4.62 9.25
CA THR A 255 -33.65 5.93 9.95
C THR A 255 -32.96 7.02 9.14
N SER A 256 -32.42 6.69 7.96
CA SER A 256 -31.72 7.64 7.09
C SER A 256 -31.91 7.33 5.60
N PRO A 257 -31.66 8.29 4.69
CA PRO A 257 -31.85 8.09 3.25
C PRO A 257 -31.05 6.92 2.65
N ILE A 258 -29.85 6.65 3.18
CA ILE A 258 -29.04 5.51 2.70
C ILE A 258 -29.62 4.17 3.15
N GLU A 259 -30.24 4.10 4.33
CA GLU A 259 -30.90 2.88 4.82
C GLU A 259 -32.15 2.57 4.00
N ILE A 260 -32.90 3.60 3.59
CA ILE A 260 -34.02 3.44 2.65
C ILE A 260 -33.53 2.83 1.33
N GLU A 261 -32.38 3.30 0.81
CA GLU A 261 -31.80 2.76 -0.41
C GLU A 261 -31.32 1.31 -0.25
N ILE A 262 -30.70 0.98 0.89
CA ILE A 262 -30.32 -0.40 1.23
C ILE A 262 -31.55 -1.30 1.24
N LEU A 263 -32.61 -0.90 1.93
CA LEU A 263 -33.85 -1.69 2.01
C LEU A 263 -34.51 -1.88 0.63
N LYS A 264 -34.51 -0.84 -0.21
CA LYS A 264 -34.98 -0.96 -1.61
C LYS A 264 -34.17 -1.99 -2.38
N GLU A 265 -32.83 -1.93 -2.29
CA GLU A 265 -31.97 -2.89 -2.98
C GLU A 265 -32.15 -4.32 -2.48
N LEU A 266 -32.40 -4.52 -1.18
CA LEU A 266 -32.68 -5.83 -0.61
C LEU A 266 -34.00 -6.43 -1.13
N ASN A 267 -35.06 -5.60 -1.24
CA ASN A 267 -36.37 -6.03 -1.69
C ASN A 267 -36.49 -6.16 -3.23
N ASN A 268 -35.54 -5.60 -3.98
CA ASN A 268 -35.53 -5.71 -5.43
C ASN A 268 -35.05 -7.12 -5.84
N GLU A 269 -35.92 -7.95 -6.40
CA GLU A 269 -35.48 -9.13 -7.14
C GLU A 269 -34.75 -8.68 -8.42
N LYS A 270 -33.48 -9.06 -8.60
CA LYS A 270 -32.83 -8.89 -9.91
C LYS A 270 -33.35 -9.99 -10.83
N THR A 271 -34.15 -9.61 -11.82
CA THR A 271 -34.42 -10.42 -13.00
C THR A 271 -33.09 -10.68 -13.70
N GLU A 272 -32.79 -11.95 -13.95
CA GLU A 272 -31.55 -12.41 -14.61
C GLU A 272 -31.35 -11.80 -16.01
#